data_AF-A0A665U1U2-F1
#
_entry.id   AF-A0A665U1U2-F1
#
_cell.length_a   1.000
_cell.length_b   1.000
_cell.length_c   1.000
_cell.angle_alpha   90.00
_cell.angle_beta   90.00
_cell.angle_gamma   90.00
#
_symmetry.space_group_name_H-M   'P 1'
#
loop_
_entity.id
_entity.type
_entity.pdbx_description
1 polymer ?
#
loop_
_entity_poly.entity_id
_entity_poly.type
_entity_poly.pdbx_seq_one_letter_code
_entity_poly.pdbx_strand_id
1 'polypeptide(L)'
;PAHELNEEEDAEDEDLNAPVELKIEFLTALMNRDFQLACKLCQMILIHEPDNPEASEFVPLLQRKLLESENPSSGYHEYVYLCNNSDRCIL
;
A
#
# COMPACT_ATOMS: atom_id res chain seq x y z
N PRO A 1 3.78 -12.27 -44.65
CA PRO A 1 2.77 -12.54 -43.60
C PRO A 1 3.38 -12.54 -42.20
N ALA A 2 2.66 -11.92 -41.27
CA ALA A 2 2.78 -11.98 -39.81
C ALA A 2 4.08 -11.47 -39.17
N HIS A 3 4.03 -10.22 -38.70
CA HIS A 3 4.10 -9.91 -37.26
C HIS A 3 3.62 -8.46 -37.12
N GLU A 4 2.30 -8.29 -37.13
CA GLU A 4 1.67 -7.09 -36.58
C GLU A 4 1.94 -7.16 -35.08
N LEU A 5 2.89 -6.34 -34.64
CA LEU A 5 3.09 -6.07 -33.22
C LEU A 5 1.81 -5.38 -32.77
N ASN A 6 1.05 -6.09 -31.95
CA ASN A 6 -0.15 -5.61 -31.29
C ASN A 6 0.25 -4.42 -30.39
N GLU A 7 0.27 -3.21 -30.94
CA GLU A 7 0.38 -1.94 -30.21
C GLU A 7 -1.02 -1.55 -29.67
N GLU A 8 -1.68 -2.49 -29.01
CA GLU A 8 -2.98 -2.29 -28.37
C GLU A 8 -2.84 -2.52 -26.86
N GLU A 9 -2.25 -1.55 -26.14
CA GLU A 9 -2.53 -1.26 -24.71
C GLU A 9 -1.71 -0.03 -24.25
N ASP A 10 -1.97 1.16 -24.81
CA ASP A 10 -1.43 2.42 -24.27
C ASP A 10 -2.49 3.52 -24.26
N ALA A 11 -3.72 3.11 -24.00
CA ALA A 11 -4.86 3.99 -23.88
C ALA A 11 -5.78 3.39 -22.83
N GLU A 12 -5.65 3.83 -21.57
CA GLU A 12 -6.74 3.96 -20.57
C GLU A 12 -6.25 4.19 -19.10
N ASP A 13 -4.95 4.35 -18.81
CA ASP A 13 -4.47 4.44 -17.40
C ASP A 13 -4.02 5.83 -16.90
N GLU A 14 -4.13 6.89 -17.71
CA GLU A 14 -3.73 8.25 -17.26
C GLU A 14 -4.59 8.77 -16.09
N ASP A 15 -5.82 8.28 -15.94
CA ASP A 15 -6.75 8.64 -14.84
C ASP A 15 -6.50 7.85 -13.54
N LEU A 16 -5.72 6.76 -13.60
CA LEU A 16 -5.44 5.90 -12.45
C LEU A 16 -4.16 6.30 -11.69
N ASN A 17 -3.43 7.32 -12.11
CA ASN A 17 -2.24 7.75 -11.39
C ASN A 17 -2.61 8.48 -10.08
N ALA A 18 -2.07 8.02 -8.96
CA ALA A 18 -2.28 8.63 -7.67
C ALA A 18 -1.65 10.03 -7.63
N PRO A 19 -2.30 11.02 -6.97
CA PRO A 19 -1.77 12.38 -6.87
C PRO A 19 -0.34 12.41 -6.32
N VAL A 20 0.51 13.27 -6.89
CA VAL A 20 1.92 13.39 -6.46
C VAL A 20 2.02 13.77 -4.98
N GLU A 21 1.11 14.63 -4.50
CA GLU A 21 1.03 15.04 -3.10
C GLU A 21 0.76 13.84 -2.18
N LEU A 22 -0.08 12.89 -2.61
CA LEU A 22 -0.36 11.67 -1.84
C LEU A 22 0.88 10.78 -1.72
N LYS A 23 1.64 10.63 -2.82
CA LYS A 23 2.89 9.87 -2.84
C LYS A 23 3.96 10.53 -1.97
N ILE A 24 4.10 11.85 -2.02
CA ILE A 24 5.02 12.61 -1.16
C ILE A 24 4.65 12.41 0.31
N GLU A 25 3.39 12.56 0.67
CA GLU A 25 2.92 12.37 2.05
C GLU A 25 3.20 10.93 2.54
N PHE A 26 3.00 9.93 1.69
CA PHE A 26 3.36 8.54 2.01
C PHE A 26 4.84 8.38 2.34
N LEU A 27 5.72 8.94 1.51
CA LEU A 27 7.16 8.90 1.74
C LEU A 27 7.55 9.67 3.01
N THR A 28 6.93 10.83 3.27
CA THR A 28 7.13 11.60 4.49
C THR A 28 6.71 10.81 5.73
N ALA A 29 5.58 10.10 5.70
CA ALA A 29 5.13 9.23 6.79
C ALA A 29 6.12 8.08 7.05
N LEU A 30 6.65 7.44 5.99
CA LEU A 30 7.71 6.43 6.10
C LEU A 30 8.97 6.98 6.78
N MET A 31 9.44 8.15 6.36
CA MET A 31 10.63 8.80 6.92
C MET A 31 10.44 9.14 8.41
N ASN A 32 9.23 9.56 8.79
CA ASN A 32 8.87 9.86 10.17
C ASN A 32 8.52 8.62 11.01
N ARG A 33 8.54 7.42 10.42
CA ARG A 33 8.13 6.15 11.03
C ARG A 33 6.67 6.15 11.52
N ASP A 34 5.84 6.99 10.93
CA ASP A 34 4.40 6.96 11.15
C ASP A 34 3.79 5.88 10.25
N PHE A 35 3.99 4.62 10.67
CA PHE A 35 3.53 3.47 9.90
C PHE A 35 1.99 3.36 9.85
N GLN A 36 1.28 3.97 10.80
CA GLN A 36 -0.19 4.03 10.79
C GLN A 36 -0.67 4.91 9.64
N LEU A 37 -0.10 6.11 9.51
CA LEU A 37 -0.38 7.01 8.40
C LEU A 37 0.11 6.43 7.07
N ALA A 38 1.33 5.90 7.02
CA ALA A 38 1.88 5.29 5.81
C ALA A 38 1.01 4.13 5.29
N CYS A 39 0.44 3.28 6.17
CA CYS A 39 -0.48 2.22 5.76
C CYS A 39 -1.73 2.76 5.07
N LYS A 40 -2.35 3.81 5.65
CA LYS A 40 -3.55 4.44 5.08
C LYS A 40 -3.26 5.07 3.72
N LEU A 41 -2.15 5.80 3.60
CA LEU A 41 -1.76 6.46 2.36
C LEU A 41 -1.40 5.44 1.26
N CYS A 42 -0.74 4.34 1.63
CA CYS A 42 -0.43 3.24 0.72
C CYS A 42 -1.70 2.60 0.12
N GLN A 43 -2.75 2.44 0.93
CA GLN A 43 -4.05 1.97 0.43
C GLN A 43 -4.75 2.99 -0.45
N MET A 44 -4.63 4.29 -0.14
CA MET A 44 -5.14 5.35 -1.01
C MET A 44 -4.43 5.36 -2.36
N ILE A 45 -3.11 5.13 -2.39
CA ILE A 45 -2.35 4.97 -3.64
C ILE A 45 -2.90 3.79 -4.44
N LEU A 46 -3.15 2.64 -3.83
CA LEU A 46 -3.73 1.46 -4.50
C LEU A 46 -5.18 1.64 -4.99
N ILE A 47 -5.95 2.59 -4.43
CA ILE A 47 -7.27 2.93 -4.97
C ILE A 47 -7.14 3.62 -6.33
N HIS A 48 -6.11 4.46 -6.47
CA HIS A 48 -5.81 5.11 -7.74
C HIS A 48 -5.09 4.13 -8.67
N GLU A 49 -4.01 3.52 -8.21
CA GLU A 49 -3.12 2.63 -8.97
C GLU A 49 -3.26 1.18 -8.48
N PRO A 50 -4.35 0.46 -8.83
CA PRO A 50 -4.61 -0.89 -8.33
C PRO A 50 -3.52 -1.89 -8.73
N ASP A 51 -2.89 -1.69 -9.88
CA ASP A 51 -1.85 -2.56 -10.42
C ASP A 51 -0.43 -2.12 -10.05
N ASN A 52 -0.27 -1.11 -9.17
CA ASN A 52 1.05 -0.67 -8.71
C ASN A 52 1.71 -1.77 -7.85
N PRO A 53 2.77 -2.43 -8.36
CA PRO A 53 3.40 -3.53 -7.66
C PRO A 53 4.14 -3.05 -6.39
N GLU A 54 4.76 -1.87 -6.42
CA GLU A 54 5.47 -1.32 -5.28
C GLU A 54 4.54 -1.08 -4.09
N ALA A 55 3.40 -0.40 -4.31
CA ALA A 55 2.42 -0.10 -3.26
C ALA A 55 1.83 -1.39 -2.68
N SER A 56 1.55 -2.39 -3.53
CA SER A 56 1.06 -3.70 -3.09
C SER A 56 2.06 -4.41 -2.17
N GLU A 57 3.36 -4.36 -2.50
CA GLU A 57 4.42 -4.92 -1.67
C GLU A 57 4.61 -4.16 -0.34
N PHE A 58 4.35 -2.86 -0.30
CA PHE A 58 4.49 -2.06 0.93
C PHE A 58 3.46 -2.43 2.01
N VAL A 59 2.24 -2.82 1.64
CA VAL A 59 1.16 -3.14 2.59
C VAL A 59 1.58 -4.17 3.66
N PRO A 60 2.04 -5.39 3.32
CA PRO A 60 2.45 -6.38 4.32
C PRO A 60 3.70 -5.95 5.11
N LEU A 61 4.56 -5.11 4.55
CA LEU A 61 5.74 -4.57 5.25
C LEU A 61 5.33 -3.57 6.34
N LEU A 62 4.41 -2.67 6.02
CA LEU A 62 3.87 -1.66 6.93
C LEU A 62 3.08 -2.31 8.07
N GLN A 63 2.24 -3.29 7.74
CA GLN A 63 1.52 -4.08 8.75
C GLN A 63 2.49 -4.75 9.73
N ARG A 64 3.55 -5.40 9.23
CA ARG A 64 4.56 -6.01 10.10
C ARG A 64 5.24 -4.99 11.01
N LYS A 65 5.58 -3.81 10.49
CA LYS A 65 6.18 -2.72 11.27
C LYS A 65 5.27 -2.22 12.38
N LEU A 66 3.96 -2.17 12.14
CA LEU A 66 2.98 -1.83 13.16
C LEU A 66 2.91 -2.88 14.27
N LEU A 67 2.86 -4.16 13.91
CA LEU A 67 2.86 -5.25 14.89
C LEU A 67 4.13 -5.24 15.77
N GLU A 68 5.31 -5.03 15.17
CA GLU A 68 6.59 -4.89 15.89
C GLU A 68 6.56 -3.74 16.91
N SER A 69 5.83 -2.65 16.60
CA SER A 69 5.73 -1.48 17.47
C SER A 69 4.74 -1.66 18.64
N GLU A 70 3.68 -2.45 18.46
CA GLU A 70 2.66 -2.68 19.49
C GLU A 70 3.03 -3.82 20.44
N ASN A 71 3.89 -4.76 20.03
CA ASN A 71 4.33 -5.88 20.85
C ASN A 71 5.86 -6.03 20.83
N PRO A 72 6.61 -5.24 21.62
CA PRO A 72 8.07 -5.34 21.68
C PRO A 72 8.59 -6.65 22.33
N SER A 73 7.73 -7.62 22.65
CA SER A 73 8.09 -8.79 23.49
C SER A 73 7.60 -10.16 23.04
N SER A 74 6.95 -10.31 21.87
CA SER A 74 6.53 -11.64 21.41
C SER A 74 6.87 -11.84 19.94
N GLY A 75 8.01 -12.48 19.70
CA GLY A 75 8.22 -13.19 18.45
C GLY A 75 7.23 -14.34 18.39
N TYR A 76 6.58 -14.48 17.23
CA TYR A 76 5.49 -15.40 16.93
C TYR A 76 4.14 -14.99 17.51
N HIS A 77 3.24 -14.49 16.65
CA HIS A 77 1.86 -14.98 16.57
C HIS A 77 1.19 -14.48 15.26
N GLU A 78 0.83 -15.47 14.45
CA GLU A 78 -0.39 -15.65 13.66
C GLU A 78 -1.14 -14.41 13.13
N TYR A 79 -1.16 -14.32 11.79
CA TYR A 79 -2.00 -13.51 10.90
C TYR A 79 -3.26 -12.89 11.52
N VAL A 80 -3.17 -11.65 12.00
CA VAL A 80 -4.35 -10.80 12.20
C VAL A 80 -4.33 -9.71 11.13
N TYR A 81 -5.26 -9.84 10.19
CA TYR A 81 -5.51 -8.88 9.13
C TYR A 81 -5.94 -7.53 9.72
N LEU A 82 -5.07 -6.53 9.63
CA LEU A 82 -5.41 -5.16 10.01
C LEU A 82 -4.94 -4.23 8.91
N CYS A 83 -5.91 -3.76 8.12
CA CYS A 83 -6.10 -2.36 7.78
C CYS A 83 -7.33 -2.30 6.87
N ASN A 84 -8.47 -2.77 7.35
CA ASN A 84 -9.73 -2.43 6.70
C ASN A 84 -10.70 -1.92 7.76
N ASN A 85 -10.94 -0.61 7.65
CA ASN A 85 -11.97 0.20 8.29
C ASN A 85 -11.75 0.63 9.74
N SER A 86 -12.04 1.91 9.95
CA SER A 86 -12.30 2.54 11.23
C SER A 86 -13.07 1.61 12.18
N ASP A 87 -12.62 1.58 13.43
CA ASP A 87 -13.42 1.17 14.58
C ASP A 87 -13.81 -0.31 14.73
N ARG A 88 -12.90 -1.28 14.58
CA ARG A 88 -13.00 -2.53 15.37
C ARG A 88 -11.75 -3.41 15.29
N CYS A 89 -10.91 -3.34 16.32
CA CYS A 89 -10.25 -4.53 16.83
C CYS A 89 -11.32 -5.37 17.53
N ILE A 90 -11.62 -6.58 17.05
CA ILE A 90 -12.31 -7.59 17.85
C ILE A 90 -11.45 -8.86 17.84
N LEU A 91 -10.97 -9.17 19.05
CA LEU A 91 -10.54 -10.44 19.66
C LEU A 91 -10.16 -11.60 18.73
#